data_AF-A0A9W2Y7M5-F1
#
_entry.id   AF-A0A9W2Y7M5-F1
#
_cell.length_a   1.000
_cell.length_b   1.000
_cell.length_c   1.000
_cell.angle_alpha   90.00
_cell.angle_beta   90.00
_cell.angle_gamma   90.00
#
_symmetry.space_group_name_H-M   'P 1'
#
loop_
_entity.id
_entity.type
_entity.pdbx_description
1 polymer ?
#
loop_
_entity_poly.entity_id
_entity_poly.type
_entity_poly.pdbx_seq_one_letter_code
_entity_poly.pdbx_strand_id
1 'polypeptide(L)'
;MAALFSSLHRCCQRLALLRVARQLSSSSSVSRPPLHRRLLRFLTQRFYDVEELLEWSVRMKKEGIQKKNAYYGFTEQFYGSDIAAGHFVLNMRGGFRYTGQTDWFRANQRGKFNWDFLTYKDTPLEEVDMSYTVINYRGLDNLVGQQSLKTLSLRGCPEVDDWFLGRLHVFQNCLEELDISHCPQITTGGLAALRNLK
;
A
#
# COMPACT_ATOMS: atom_id res chain seq x y z
N MET A 1 7.90 0.27 -16.61
CA MET A 1 8.10 1.44 -17.51
C MET A 1 8.81 2.63 -16.86
N ALA A 2 9.06 2.68 -15.53
CA ALA A 2 9.76 3.82 -14.91
C ALA A 2 11.31 3.82 -15.08
N ALA A 3 11.94 2.66 -15.27
CA ALA A 3 13.40 2.55 -15.43
C ALA A 3 13.93 3.05 -16.80
N LEU A 4 13.06 3.15 -17.81
CA LEU A 4 13.40 3.69 -19.13
C LEU A 4 13.38 5.23 -19.15
N PHE A 5 12.56 5.87 -18.30
CA PHE A 5 12.50 7.33 -18.22
C PHE A 5 13.70 7.93 -17.48
N SER A 6 14.25 7.23 -16.48
CA SER A 6 15.46 7.68 -15.78
C SER A 6 16.74 7.56 -16.61
N SER A 7 16.82 6.57 -17.52
CA SER A 7 17.94 6.45 -18.47
C SER A 7 17.87 7.49 -19.59
N LEU A 8 16.66 7.80 -20.08
CA LEU A 8 16.42 8.87 -21.05
C LEU A 8 16.75 10.26 -20.48
N HIS A 9 16.40 10.54 -19.22
CA HIS A 9 16.73 11.83 -18.60
C HIS A 9 18.25 12.03 -18.39
N ARG A 10 18.99 10.98 -18.01
CA ARG A 10 20.46 11.01 -17.95
C ARG A 10 21.12 11.14 -19.33
N CYS A 11 20.52 10.54 -20.37
CA CYS A 11 20.99 10.64 -21.75
C CYS A 11 20.78 12.06 -22.31
N CYS A 12 19.62 12.68 -22.05
CA CYS A 12 19.32 14.05 -22.45
C CYS A 12 20.20 15.09 -21.74
N GLN A 13 20.50 14.89 -20.44
CA GLN A 13 21.45 15.75 -19.72
C GLN A 13 22.89 15.62 -20.25
N ARG A 14 23.34 14.41 -20.61
CA ARG A 14 24.66 14.21 -21.27
C ARG A 14 24.72 14.83 -22.66
N LEU A 15 23.64 14.77 -23.45
CA LEU A 15 23.56 15.41 -24.76
C LEU A 15 23.50 16.93 -24.68
N ALA A 16 22.81 17.49 -23.68
CA ALA A 16 22.81 18.93 -23.40
C ALA A 16 24.21 19.42 -22.98
N LEU A 17 24.93 18.66 -22.14
CA LEU A 17 26.31 18.96 -21.76
C LEU A 17 27.28 18.84 -22.95
N LEU A 18 27.07 17.89 -23.87
CA LEU A 18 27.88 17.75 -25.09
C LEU A 18 27.62 18.85 -26.12
N ARG A 19 26.40 19.39 -26.19
CA ARG A 19 26.09 20.57 -27.04
C ARG A 19 26.67 21.86 -26.47
N VAL A 20 26.66 22.04 -25.14
CA VAL A 20 27.36 23.15 -24.47
C VAL A 20 28.88 23.01 -24.62
N ALA A 21 29.42 21.79 -24.55
CA ALA A 21 30.85 21.55 -24.78
C ALA A 21 31.30 21.80 -26.23
N ARG A 22 30.41 21.66 -27.22
CA ARG A 22 30.71 21.98 -28.63
C ARG A 22 30.60 23.46 -28.98
N GLN A 23 29.94 24.28 -28.17
CA GLN A 23 29.90 25.75 -28.35
C GLN A 23 30.99 26.51 -27.57
N LEU A 24 31.74 25.84 -26.69
CA LEU A 24 32.86 26.45 -25.95
C LEU A 24 34.23 26.32 -26.63
N SER A 25 34.25 26.03 -27.94
CA SER A 25 35.49 25.98 -28.74
C SER A 25 35.95 27.36 -29.23
N SER A 26 35.30 28.45 -28.81
CA SER A 26 35.75 29.82 -29.05
C SER A 26 36.12 30.50 -27.73
N SER A 27 37.43 30.53 -27.47
CA SER A 27 38.17 31.50 -26.64
C SER A 27 37.45 32.12 -25.43
N SER A 28 37.66 31.54 -24.25
CA SER A 28 37.83 32.31 -23.01
C SER A 28 38.37 31.41 -21.90
N SER A 29 39.39 31.90 -21.20
CA SER A 29 39.97 31.24 -20.03
C SER A 29 38.92 31.17 -18.91
N VAL A 30 38.22 30.05 -18.80
CA VAL A 30 37.28 29.81 -17.70
C VAL A 30 38.08 29.67 -16.41
N SER A 31 38.20 30.78 -15.68
CA SER A 31 38.82 30.82 -14.35
C SER A 31 38.14 29.79 -13.45
N ARG A 32 38.93 28.88 -12.87
CA ARG A 32 38.48 27.85 -11.93
C ARG A 32 37.66 28.52 -10.81
N PRO A 33 36.44 28.06 -10.50
CA PRO A 33 35.62 28.67 -9.45
C PRO A 33 36.34 28.58 -8.10
N PRO A 34 36.22 29.61 -7.24
CA PRO A 34 36.88 29.65 -5.94
C PRO A 34 36.47 28.45 -5.07
N LEU A 35 37.37 28.03 -4.16
CA LEU A 35 37.20 26.81 -3.35
C LEU A 35 35.88 26.75 -2.59
N HIS A 36 35.44 27.87 -2.00
CA HIS A 36 34.14 27.97 -1.34
C HIS A 36 32.96 27.62 -2.26
N ARG A 37 32.97 28.07 -3.52
CA ARG A 37 31.90 27.77 -4.48
C ARG A 37 31.91 26.31 -4.93
N ARG A 38 33.09 25.67 -4.94
CA ARG A 38 33.23 24.22 -5.19
C ARG A 38 32.75 23.40 -4.00
N LEU A 39 33.11 23.82 -2.78
CA LEU A 39 32.68 23.20 -1.53
C LEU A 39 31.16 23.29 -1.36
N LEU A 40 30.56 24.46 -1.59
CA LEU A 40 29.11 24.63 -1.58
C LEU A 40 28.44 23.71 -2.59
N ARG A 41 28.91 23.66 -3.85
CA ARG A 41 28.36 22.74 -4.86
C ARG A 41 28.46 21.28 -4.41
N PHE A 42 29.58 20.88 -3.81
CA PHE A 42 29.75 19.53 -3.28
C PHE A 42 28.76 19.21 -2.15
N LEU A 43 28.62 20.12 -1.17
CA LEU A 43 27.68 19.98 -0.06
C LEU A 43 26.23 19.94 -0.55
N THR A 44 25.87 20.83 -1.48
CA THR A 44 24.54 20.89 -2.09
C THR A 44 24.23 19.63 -2.90
N GLN A 45 25.19 19.11 -3.67
CA GLN A 45 25.00 17.84 -4.39
C GLN A 45 24.79 16.68 -3.43
N ARG A 46 25.57 16.59 -2.35
CA ARG A 46 25.38 15.58 -1.30
C ARG A 46 24.04 15.69 -0.59
N PHE A 47 23.55 16.92 -0.37
CA PHE A 47 22.22 17.15 0.20
C PHE A 47 21.12 16.61 -0.74
N TYR A 48 21.17 16.96 -2.03
CA TYR A 48 20.19 16.46 -3.01
C TYR A 48 20.24 14.93 -3.18
N ASP A 49 21.44 14.33 -3.16
CA ASP A 49 21.58 12.87 -3.21
C ASP A 49 20.89 12.20 -2.01
N VAL A 50 20.99 12.80 -0.81
CA VAL A 50 20.32 12.29 0.40
C VAL A 50 18.81 12.48 0.33
N GLU A 51 18.34 13.63 -0.14
CA GLU A 51 16.92 13.91 -0.36
C GLU A 51 16.30 12.91 -1.35
N GLU A 52 16.97 12.65 -2.49
CA GLU A 52 16.51 11.66 -3.48
C GLU A 52 16.48 10.24 -2.90
N LEU A 53 17.45 9.85 -2.07
CA LEU A 53 17.45 8.55 -1.41
C LEU A 53 16.30 8.42 -0.39
N LEU A 54 16.01 9.48 0.36
CA LEU A 54 14.88 9.51 1.30
C LEU A 54 13.56 9.40 0.54
N GLU A 55 13.36 10.20 -0.50
CA GLU A 55 12.17 10.13 -1.37
C GLU A 55 12.01 8.76 -2.02
N TRP A 56 13.11 8.19 -2.53
CA TRP A 56 13.11 6.84 -3.09
C TRP A 56 12.69 5.81 -2.05
N SER A 57 13.19 5.89 -0.81
CA SER A 57 12.83 4.96 0.26
C SER A 57 11.33 5.04 0.62
N VAL A 58 10.79 6.26 0.69
CA VAL A 58 9.36 6.52 0.94
C VAL A 58 8.50 5.98 -0.21
N ARG A 59 8.91 6.23 -1.46
CA ARG A 59 8.24 5.67 -2.65
C ARG A 59 8.25 4.15 -2.63
N MET A 60 9.39 3.51 -2.36
CA MET A 60 9.49 2.06 -2.28
C MET A 60 8.60 1.47 -1.20
N LYS A 61 8.51 2.12 -0.02
CA LYS A 61 7.58 1.73 1.04
C LYS A 61 6.13 1.82 0.56
N LYS A 62 5.74 2.94 -0.06
CA LYS A 62 4.40 3.17 -0.58
C LYS A 62 4.03 2.15 -1.67
N GLU A 63 4.94 1.86 -2.60
CA GLU A 63 4.75 0.82 -3.61
C GLU A 63 4.59 -0.57 -2.99
N GLY A 64 5.35 -0.89 -1.94
CA GLY A 64 5.21 -2.13 -1.20
C GLY A 64 3.83 -2.28 -0.56
N ILE A 65 3.31 -1.21 0.04
CA ILE A 65 1.96 -1.17 0.62
C ILE A 65 0.89 -1.31 -0.48
N GLN A 66 1.05 -0.60 -1.60
CA GLN A 66 0.12 -0.68 -2.73
C GLN A 66 0.07 -2.09 -3.35
N LYS A 67 1.22 -2.76 -3.47
CA LYS A 67 1.27 -4.14 -3.97
C LYS A 67 0.56 -5.13 -3.05
N LYS A 68 0.70 -4.97 -1.73
CA LYS A 68 0.01 -5.81 -0.74
C LYS A 68 -1.50 -5.60 -0.76
N ASN A 69 -1.95 -4.37 -0.98
CA ASN A 69 -3.36 -3.99 -1.06
C ASN A 69 -3.91 -4.00 -2.50
N ALA A 70 -3.25 -4.68 -3.43
CA ALA A 70 -3.76 -4.83 -4.78
C ALA A 70 -5.05 -5.65 -4.77
N TYR A 71 -5.93 -5.40 -5.74
CA TYR A 71 -7.17 -6.14 -5.88
C TYR A 71 -6.94 -7.51 -6.54
N TYR A 72 -7.57 -8.54 -6.00
CA TYR A 72 -7.40 -9.95 -6.32
C TYR A 72 -8.40 -10.44 -7.38
N GLY A 73 -8.66 -9.61 -8.40
CA GLY A 73 -9.68 -9.89 -9.43
C GLY A 73 -9.43 -11.17 -10.23
N PHE A 74 -8.16 -11.55 -10.47
CA PHE A 74 -7.85 -12.83 -11.13
C PHE A 74 -8.31 -14.01 -10.27
N THR A 75 -7.92 -14.06 -9.00
CA THR A 75 -8.34 -15.16 -8.11
C THR A 75 -9.84 -15.19 -7.89
N GLU A 76 -10.50 -14.03 -7.83
CA GLU A 76 -11.95 -13.94 -7.75
C GLU A 76 -12.64 -14.56 -8.96
N GLN A 77 -12.13 -14.33 -10.17
CA GLN A 77 -12.68 -14.90 -11.40
C GLN A 77 -12.63 -16.44 -11.43
N PHE A 78 -11.58 -17.05 -10.86
CA PHE A 78 -11.41 -18.52 -10.89
C PHE A 78 -12.04 -19.23 -9.69
N TYR A 79 -11.98 -18.64 -8.50
CA TYR A 79 -12.36 -19.30 -7.25
C TYR A 79 -13.61 -18.70 -6.59
N GLY A 80 -14.06 -17.51 -7.01
CA GLY A 80 -15.16 -16.78 -6.41
C GLY A 80 -14.71 -15.72 -5.40
N SER A 81 -15.65 -14.83 -5.05
CA SER A 81 -15.40 -13.68 -4.17
C SER A 81 -14.93 -14.08 -2.77
N ASP A 82 -15.62 -15.05 -2.15
CA ASP A 82 -15.32 -15.48 -0.78
C ASP A 82 -13.91 -16.05 -0.66
N ILE A 83 -13.54 -16.91 -1.62
CA ILE A 83 -12.22 -17.53 -1.63
C ILE A 83 -11.13 -16.50 -1.91
N ALA A 84 -11.35 -15.57 -2.86
CA ALA A 84 -10.40 -14.51 -3.15
C ALA A 84 -10.17 -13.59 -1.94
N ALA A 85 -11.24 -13.28 -1.22
CA ALA A 85 -11.18 -12.51 0.01
C ALA A 85 -10.43 -13.23 1.13
N GLY A 86 -10.75 -14.51 1.37
CA GLY A 86 -10.04 -15.33 2.35
C GLY A 86 -8.54 -15.44 2.02
N HIS A 87 -8.21 -15.63 0.74
CA HIS A 87 -6.83 -15.65 0.27
C HIS A 87 -6.13 -14.30 0.49
N PHE A 88 -6.80 -13.18 0.21
CA PHE A 88 -6.28 -11.83 0.49
C PHE A 88 -5.99 -11.63 1.98
N VAL A 89 -6.94 -11.98 2.86
CA VAL A 89 -6.80 -11.87 4.32
C VAL A 89 -5.60 -12.67 4.81
N LEU A 90 -5.46 -13.92 4.37
CA LEU A 90 -4.33 -14.77 4.75
C LEU A 90 -2.98 -14.24 4.24
N ASN A 91 -2.94 -13.70 3.01
CA ASN A 91 -1.72 -13.08 2.47
C ASN A 91 -1.32 -11.81 3.23
N MET A 92 -2.29 -11.08 3.78
CA MET A 92 -2.07 -9.95 4.68
C MET A 92 -1.65 -10.37 6.09
N ARG A 93 -1.56 -11.69 6.36
CA ARG A 93 -1.32 -12.29 7.68
C ARG A 93 -2.45 -12.05 8.68
N GLY A 94 -3.64 -11.73 8.18
CA GLY A 94 -4.86 -11.72 8.97
C GLY A 94 -5.38 -13.14 9.20
N GLY A 95 -6.57 -13.20 9.79
CA GLY A 95 -7.36 -14.41 9.93
C GLY A 95 -8.80 -14.17 9.53
N PHE A 96 -9.48 -15.23 9.13
CA PHE A 96 -10.92 -15.16 8.89
C PHE A 96 -11.61 -16.44 9.32
N ARG A 97 -12.93 -16.36 9.39
CA ARG A 97 -13.83 -17.47 9.68
C ARG A 97 -15.03 -17.44 8.73
N TYR A 98 -15.40 -18.61 8.25
CA TYR A 98 -16.62 -18.79 7.46
C TYR A 98 -17.86 -18.82 8.35
N THR A 99 -19.01 -18.55 7.73
CA THR A 99 -20.31 -18.58 8.41
C THR A 99 -20.56 -19.93 9.10
N GLY A 100 -20.83 -19.89 10.40
CA GLY A 100 -21.16 -21.08 11.20
C GLY A 100 -19.99 -22.00 11.52
N GLN A 101 -18.76 -21.66 11.13
CA GLN A 101 -17.56 -22.40 11.55
C GLN A 101 -17.03 -21.84 12.88
N THR A 102 -16.36 -22.68 13.67
CA THR A 102 -15.65 -22.26 14.89
C THR A 102 -14.17 -21.99 14.64
N ASP A 103 -13.60 -22.66 13.66
CA ASP A 103 -12.16 -22.69 13.43
C ASP A 103 -11.71 -21.52 12.57
N TRP A 104 -10.63 -20.86 13.02
CA TRP A 104 -10.05 -19.73 12.31
C TRP A 104 -9.01 -20.19 11.30
N PHE A 105 -9.10 -19.67 10.08
CA PHE A 105 -8.02 -19.76 9.11
C PHE A 105 -7.02 -18.64 9.36
N ARG A 106 -5.77 -19.00 9.67
CA ARG A 106 -4.69 -18.05 9.91
C ARG A 106 -3.41 -18.48 9.22
N ALA A 107 -2.60 -17.51 8.80
CA ALA A 107 -1.25 -17.79 8.36
C ALA A 107 -0.34 -18.11 9.56
N ASN A 108 0.60 -19.03 9.37
CA ASN A 108 1.61 -19.30 10.39
C ASN A 108 2.60 -18.13 10.52
N GLN A 109 3.49 -18.19 11.52
CA GLN A 109 4.51 -17.14 11.74
C GLN A 109 5.39 -16.86 10.50
N ARG A 110 5.59 -17.87 9.64
CA ARG A 110 6.36 -17.79 8.39
C ARG A 110 5.55 -17.22 7.22
N GLY A 111 4.26 -16.94 7.40
CA GLY A 111 3.36 -16.45 6.36
C GLY A 111 2.83 -17.53 5.41
N LYS A 112 2.98 -18.82 5.75
CA LYS A 112 2.33 -19.92 5.01
C LYS A 112 1.00 -20.25 5.68
N PHE A 113 -0.03 -20.52 4.88
CA PHE A 113 -1.34 -20.96 5.34
C PHE A 113 -1.72 -22.26 4.63
N ASN A 114 -2.65 -23.01 5.21
CA ASN A 114 -3.19 -24.20 4.56
C ASN A 114 -4.24 -23.80 3.51
N TRP A 115 -4.35 -24.58 2.44
CA TRP A 115 -5.31 -24.38 1.35
C TRP A 115 -6.66 -25.06 1.62
N ASP A 116 -6.86 -25.65 2.81
CA ASP A 116 -8.11 -26.28 3.21
C ASP A 116 -9.34 -25.36 3.09
N PHE A 117 -9.14 -24.04 3.17
CA PHE A 117 -10.21 -23.07 3.00
C PHE A 117 -10.85 -23.09 1.60
N LEU A 118 -10.17 -23.67 0.59
CA LEU A 118 -10.71 -23.86 -0.76
C LEU A 118 -11.83 -24.90 -0.82
N THR A 119 -11.90 -25.80 0.16
CA THR A 119 -12.94 -26.85 0.23
C THR A 119 -14.32 -26.27 0.47
N TYR A 120 -14.40 -25.11 1.13
CA TYR A 120 -15.64 -24.44 1.51
C TYR A 120 -16.11 -23.48 0.42
N LYS A 121 -16.34 -24.03 -0.78
CA LYS A 121 -16.88 -23.25 -1.89
C LYS A 121 -18.29 -22.74 -1.53
N ASP A 122 -18.58 -21.50 -1.88
CA ASP A 122 -19.87 -20.83 -1.67
C ASP A 122 -20.25 -20.58 -0.20
N THR A 123 -19.29 -20.63 0.72
CA THR A 123 -19.52 -20.23 2.12
C THR A 123 -18.98 -18.81 2.34
N PRO A 124 -19.81 -17.83 2.72
CA PRO A 124 -19.37 -16.46 2.90
C PRO A 124 -18.59 -16.28 4.21
N LEU A 125 -17.70 -15.29 4.21
CA LEU A 125 -16.93 -14.89 5.39
C LEU A 125 -17.86 -14.21 6.40
N GLU A 126 -17.75 -14.60 7.66
CA GLU A 126 -18.53 -14.05 8.77
C GLU A 126 -17.67 -13.16 9.69
N GLU A 127 -16.44 -13.60 10.00
CA GLU A 127 -15.53 -12.82 10.84
C GLU A 127 -14.18 -12.64 10.14
N VAL A 128 -13.64 -11.43 10.19
CA VAL A 128 -12.34 -11.08 9.61
C VAL A 128 -11.52 -10.32 10.64
N ASP A 129 -10.34 -10.86 10.94
CA ASP A 129 -9.32 -10.26 11.80
C ASP A 129 -8.14 -9.81 10.94
N MET A 130 -8.04 -8.50 10.75
CA MET A 130 -6.95 -7.84 10.02
C MET A 130 -6.08 -7.01 10.98
N SER A 131 -6.09 -7.33 12.28
CA SER A 131 -5.31 -6.63 13.29
C SER A 131 -3.82 -6.62 12.96
N TYR A 132 -3.17 -5.48 13.19
CA TYR A 132 -1.73 -5.25 12.96
C TYR A 132 -1.27 -5.51 11.51
N THR A 133 -2.20 -5.45 10.55
CA THR A 133 -1.87 -5.52 9.12
C THR A 133 -1.70 -4.13 8.51
N VAL A 134 -1.19 -4.06 7.28
CA VAL A 134 -1.02 -2.80 6.54
C VAL A 134 -2.17 -2.56 5.56
N ILE A 135 -3.39 -2.96 5.94
CA ILE A 135 -4.57 -2.78 5.09
C ILE A 135 -4.91 -1.29 4.94
N ASN A 136 -5.26 -0.88 3.72
CA ASN A 136 -5.71 0.48 3.41
C ASN A 136 -7.03 0.45 2.61
N TYR A 137 -7.54 1.64 2.26
CA TYR A 137 -8.85 1.78 1.62
C TYR A 137 -8.96 1.02 0.28
N ARG A 138 -7.84 0.76 -0.41
CA ARG A 138 -7.81 -0.04 -1.66
C ARG A 138 -7.85 -1.52 -1.35
N GLY A 139 -7.16 -1.95 -0.29
CA GLY A 139 -7.18 -3.35 0.14
C GLY A 139 -8.58 -3.80 0.57
N LEU A 140 -9.38 -2.87 1.11
CA LEU A 140 -10.78 -3.09 1.46
C LEU A 140 -11.62 -3.57 0.26
N ASP A 141 -11.24 -3.25 -0.97
CA ASP A 141 -11.96 -3.69 -2.18
C ASP A 141 -11.94 -5.20 -2.37
N ASN A 142 -10.95 -5.90 -1.81
CA ASN A 142 -10.94 -7.37 -1.78
C ASN A 142 -11.98 -7.95 -0.80
N LEU A 143 -12.49 -7.12 0.11
CA LEU A 143 -13.53 -7.50 1.06
C LEU A 143 -14.93 -7.08 0.59
N VAL A 144 -15.03 -6.28 -0.48
CA VAL A 144 -16.29 -5.82 -1.03
C VAL A 144 -16.98 -6.99 -1.73
N GLY A 145 -18.18 -7.34 -1.27
CA GLY A 145 -18.93 -8.51 -1.75
C GLY A 145 -19.41 -9.42 -0.62
N GLN A 146 -18.86 -9.26 0.59
CA GLN A 146 -19.06 -10.18 1.69
C GLN A 146 -20.30 -9.75 2.48
N GLN A 147 -21.45 -10.20 2.00
CA GLN A 147 -22.76 -9.83 2.53
C GLN A 147 -23.06 -10.43 3.91
N SER A 148 -22.26 -11.39 4.37
CA SER A 148 -22.42 -12.04 5.68
C SER A 148 -21.36 -11.63 6.70
N LEU A 149 -20.53 -10.62 6.39
CA LEU A 149 -19.46 -10.18 7.28
C LEU A 149 -20.03 -9.43 8.49
N LYS A 150 -19.98 -10.06 9.67
CA LYS A 150 -20.47 -9.51 10.94
C LYS A 150 -19.39 -8.82 11.76
N THR A 151 -18.21 -9.40 11.82
CA THR A 151 -17.12 -8.86 12.67
C THR A 151 -15.92 -8.50 11.82
N LEU A 152 -15.45 -7.25 11.95
CA LEU A 152 -14.24 -6.76 11.31
C LEU A 152 -13.31 -6.13 12.36
N SER A 153 -12.16 -6.77 12.60
CA SER A 153 -11.11 -6.19 13.46
C SER A 153 -9.99 -5.59 12.62
N LEU A 154 -9.68 -4.32 12.88
CA LEU A 154 -8.65 -3.51 12.25
C LEU A 154 -7.67 -2.96 13.29
N ARG A 155 -7.62 -3.56 14.48
CA ARG A 155 -6.83 -3.06 15.60
C ARG A 155 -5.37 -2.84 15.21
N GLY A 156 -4.83 -1.66 15.51
CA GLY A 156 -3.40 -1.37 15.30
C GLY A 156 -2.98 -1.30 13.84
N CYS A 157 -3.90 -1.12 12.89
CA CYS A 157 -3.56 -0.94 11.48
C CYS A 157 -3.05 0.48 11.20
N PRO A 158 -1.81 0.68 10.71
CA PRO A 158 -1.21 2.00 10.54
C PRO A 158 -1.68 2.76 9.30
N GLU A 159 -2.28 2.08 8.32
CA GLU A 159 -2.73 2.66 7.04
C GLU A 159 -4.27 2.80 6.97
N VAL A 160 -4.97 2.55 8.09
CA VAL A 160 -6.42 2.77 8.22
C VAL A 160 -6.66 4.23 8.63
N ASP A 161 -7.25 4.99 7.73
CA ASP A 161 -7.50 6.43 7.84
C ASP A 161 -9.01 6.76 7.73
N ASP A 162 -9.34 8.05 7.80
CA ASP A 162 -10.73 8.52 7.69
C ASP A 162 -11.39 8.13 6.35
N TRP A 163 -10.60 8.04 5.26
CA TRP A 163 -11.09 7.61 3.95
C TRP A 163 -11.45 6.13 3.94
N PHE A 164 -10.66 5.30 4.62
CA PHE A 164 -10.98 3.90 4.87
C PHE A 164 -12.33 3.78 5.59
N LEU A 165 -12.53 4.51 6.69
CA LEU A 165 -13.78 4.48 7.45
C LEU A 165 -14.97 4.92 6.61
N GLY A 166 -14.79 5.95 5.77
CA GLY A 166 -15.81 6.42 4.83
C GLY A 166 -16.27 5.34 3.85
N ARG A 167 -15.43 4.36 3.52
CA ARG A 167 -15.76 3.25 2.61
C ARG A 167 -16.48 2.08 3.31
N LEU A 168 -16.46 2.02 4.64
CA LEU A 168 -17.10 0.92 5.38
C LEU A 168 -18.62 0.86 5.21
N HIS A 169 -19.28 1.94 4.74
CA HIS A 169 -20.71 1.96 4.43
C HIS A 169 -21.17 0.83 3.48
N VAL A 170 -20.27 0.22 2.71
CA VAL A 170 -20.57 -0.97 1.89
C VAL A 170 -21.04 -2.17 2.72
N PHE A 171 -20.64 -2.23 4.00
CA PHE A 171 -21.02 -3.28 4.95
C PHE A 171 -22.16 -2.87 5.89
N GLN A 172 -22.85 -1.76 5.62
CA GLN A 172 -23.87 -1.17 6.51
C GLN A 172 -25.02 -2.12 6.90
N ASN A 173 -25.27 -3.19 6.13
CA ASN A 173 -26.37 -4.12 6.37
C ASN A 173 -25.93 -5.45 7.01
N CYS A 174 -24.63 -5.66 7.19
CA CYS A 174 -24.08 -6.94 7.66
C CYS A 174 -23.11 -6.80 8.84
N LEU A 175 -22.36 -5.70 8.90
CA LEU A 175 -21.35 -5.49 9.93
C LEU A 175 -22.01 -5.13 11.26
N GLU A 176 -21.82 -5.99 12.25
CA GLU A 176 -22.35 -5.85 13.61
C GLU A 176 -21.27 -5.35 14.58
N GLU A 177 -20.01 -5.76 14.36
CA GLU A 177 -18.88 -5.44 15.22
C GLU A 177 -17.68 -4.90 14.43
N LEU A 178 -17.19 -3.73 14.84
CA LEU A 178 -16.03 -3.07 14.26
C LEU A 178 -15.02 -2.69 15.36
N ASP A 179 -13.82 -3.26 15.30
CA ASP A 179 -12.71 -2.86 16.16
C ASP A 179 -11.68 -2.03 15.39
N ILE A 180 -11.58 -0.75 15.71
CA ILE A 180 -10.62 0.22 15.14
C ILE A 180 -9.62 0.74 16.18
N SER A 181 -9.45 -0.01 17.28
CA SER A 181 -8.59 0.39 18.39
C SER A 181 -7.13 0.55 17.96
N HIS A 182 -6.43 1.54 18.50
CA HIS A 182 -5.00 1.80 18.24
C HIS A 182 -4.63 2.10 16.76
N CYS A 183 -5.58 2.53 15.93
CA CYS A 183 -5.30 3.04 14.60
C CYS A 183 -4.85 4.52 14.66
N PRO A 184 -3.60 4.86 14.29
CA PRO A 184 -3.04 6.19 14.52
C PRO A 184 -3.51 7.26 13.53
N GLN A 185 -4.07 6.87 12.38
CA GLN A 185 -4.49 7.80 11.33
C GLN A 185 -5.99 8.13 11.36
N ILE A 186 -6.75 7.55 12.29
CA ILE A 186 -8.17 7.84 12.47
C ILE A 186 -8.32 9.14 13.27
N THR A 187 -9.10 10.07 12.74
CA THR A 187 -9.46 11.31 13.42
C THR A 187 -10.91 11.30 13.87
N THR A 188 -11.30 12.31 14.67
CA THR A 188 -12.70 12.53 15.03
C THR A 188 -13.61 12.75 13.82
N GLY A 189 -13.06 13.30 12.73
CA GLY A 189 -13.78 13.46 11.46
C GLY A 189 -14.08 12.13 10.80
N GLY A 190 -13.15 11.17 10.83
CA GLY A 190 -13.37 9.81 10.32
C GLY A 190 -14.44 9.05 11.07
N LEU A 191 -14.52 9.22 12.40
CA LEU A 191 -15.57 8.59 13.21
C LEU A 191 -16.98 9.05 12.80
N ALA A 192 -17.14 10.29 12.33
CA ALA A 192 -18.42 10.77 11.83
C ALA A 192 -18.89 10.01 10.58
N ALA A 193 -17.98 9.40 9.81
CA ALA A 193 -18.32 8.58 8.66
C ALA A 193 -18.96 7.24 9.04
N LEU A 194 -18.72 6.76 10.26
CA LEU A 194 -19.31 5.52 10.78
C LEU A 194 -20.82 5.61 11.00
N ARG A 195 -21.41 6.81 11.02
CA ARG A 195 -22.87 7.00 11.11
C ARG A 195 -23.67 6.31 10.00
N ASN A 196 -22.99 5.95 8.91
CA ASN A 196 -23.59 5.27 7.77
C ASN A 196 -23.61 3.74 7.95
N LEU A 197 -22.93 3.21 8.97
CA LEU A 197 -23.09 1.84 9.45
C LEU A 197 -24.33 1.82 10.36
N LYS A 198 -25.22 0.86 10.15
CA LYS A 198 -26.48 0.76 10.91
C LYS A 198 -26.31 -0.09 12.16
#